data_AF-A0A453SFA9-F1
#
_entry.id   AF-A0A453SFA9-F1
#
_cell.length_a   1.000
_cell.length_b   1.000
_cell.length_c   1.000
_cell.angle_alpha   90.00
_cell.angle_beta   90.00
_cell.angle_gamma   90.00
#
_symmetry.space_group_name_H-M   'P 1'
#
loop_
_entity.id
_entity.type
_entity.pdbx_description
1 polymer ?
#
loop_
_entity_poly.entity_id
_entity_poly.type
_entity_poly.pdbx_seq_one_letter_code
_entity_poly.pdbx_strand_id
1 'polypeptide(L)' 'MIGKKVAEKILDKKELEFYKWEGTLSQLLQNVRTTLNQVASSWSREEKDHCLEETEKSFAYSGDLLRQIFT' A
#
# COMPACT_ATOMS: atom_id res chain seq x y z
N MET A 1 1.58 10.08 8.33
CA MET A 1 2.18 8.82 7.83
C MET A 1 2.81 8.09 9.02
N ILE A 2 2.59 6.78 9.14
CA ILE A 2 2.94 5.97 10.33
C ILE A 2 4.45 6.00 10.61
N GLY A 3 5.27 5.73 9.59
CA GLY A 3 6.73 5.67 9.70
C GLY A 3 7.37 6.90 10.32
N LYS A 4 6.96 8.08 9.84
CA LYS A 4 7.44 9.36 10.39
C LYS A 4 7.12 9.49 11.88
N LYS A 5 5.89 9.17 12.28
CA LYS A 5 5.46 9.24 13.69
C LYS A 5 6.20 8.23 14.58
N VAL A 6 6.45 7.02 14.08
CA VAL A 6 7.22 6.00 14.81
C VAL A 6 8.67 6.44 14.95
N ALA A 7 9.31 6.92 13.87
CA ALA A 7 10.68 7.39 13.91
C ALA A 7 10.90 8.57 14.86
N GLU A 8 9.96 9.54 14.86
CA GLU A 8 9.96 10.67 15.79
C GLU A 8 9.86 10.24 17.26
N LYS A 9 9.17 9.12 17.55
CA LYS A 9 8.95 8.64 18.91
C LYS A 9 10.07 7.76 19.44
N ILE A 10 10.59 6.84 18.63
CA ILE A 10 11.47 5.76 19.12
C ILE A 10 12.76 5.58 18.32
N LEU A 11 12.98 6.32 17.22
CA LEU A 11 14.17 6.16 16.37
C LEU A 11 14.93 7.48 16.15
N ASP A 12 14.82 8.43 17.08
CA ASP A 12 15.49 9.75 16.99
C ASP A 12 15.32 10.44 15.63
N LYS A 13 14.08 10.43 15.12
CA LYS A 13 13.71 11.02 13.82
C LYS A 13 14.47 10.43 12.62
N LYS A 14 15.09 9.26 12.76
CA LYS A 14 15.79 8.57 11.66
C LYS A 14 14.83 8.28 10.51
N GLU A 15 15.23 8.70 9.32
CA GLU A 15 14.54 8.33 8.10
C GLU A 15 14.90 6.88 7.72
N LEU A 16 13.88 6.03 7.58
CA LEU A 16 14.07 4.61 7.22
C LEU A 16 14.02 4.42 5.71
N GLU A 17 14.90 3.56 5.19
CA GLU A 17 14.98 3.22 3.75
C GLU A 17 13.67 2.65 3.21
N PHE A 18 12.83 2.01 4.03
CA PHE A 18 11.51 1.52 3.64
C PHE A 18 10.58 2.60 3.08
N TYR A 19 10.78 3.87 3.44
CA TYR A 19 9.99 5.00 2.93
C TYR A 19 10.68 5.77 1.80
N LYS A 20 11.85 5.32 1.35
CA LYS A 20 12.59 5.92 0.26
C LYS A 20 12.33 5.14 -1.02
N TRP A 21 12.22 5.86 -2.12
CA TRP A 21 12.02 5.30 -3.44
C TRP A 21 13.02 5.91 -4.41
N GLU A 22 13.52 5.09 -5.32
CA GLU A 22 14.30 5.58 -6.45
C GLU A 22 13.37 6.19 -7.49
N GLY A 23 13.57 7.47 -7.79
CA GLY A 23 12.74 8.24 -8.72
C GLY A 23 11.51 8.91 -8.08
N THR A 24 10.64 9.46 -8.92
CA THR A 24 9.49 10.25 -8.45
C THR A 24 8.32 9.34 -8.10
N LEU A 25 7.95 9.28 -6.82
CA LEU A 25 6.84 8.45 -6.33
C LEU A 25 5.53 8.64 -7.11
N SER A 26 5.16 9.87 -7.44
CA SER A 26 3.91 10.13 -8.17
C SER A 26 3.90 9.49 -9.56
N GLN A 27 5.04 9.47 -10.25
CA GLN A 27 5.20 8.81 -11.54
C GLN A 27 5.14 7.29 -11.37
N LEU A 28 5.81 6.73 -10.37
CA LEU A 28 5.75 5.29 -10.07
C LEU A 28 4.31 4.82 -9.80
N LEU A 29 3.58 5.54 -8.96
CA LEU A 29 2.18 5.23 -8.63
C LEU A 29 1.27 5.36 -9.86
N GLN A 30 1.47 6.39 -10.69
CA GLN A 30 0.69 6.56 -11.90
C GLN A 30 0.94 5.43 -12.90
N ASN A 31 2.20 4.99 -13.06
CA ASN A 31 2.55 3.87 -13.93
C ASN A 31 1.88 2.57 -13.48
N VAL A 32 1.95 2.25 -12.18
CA VAL A 32 1.28 1.07 -11.61
C VAL A 32 -0.23 1.14 -11.85
N ARG A 33 -0.87 2.30 -11.64
CA ARG A 33 -2.31 2.48 -11.91
C ARG A 33 -2.65 2.22 -13.38
N THR A 34 -1.85 2.74 -14.30
CA THR A 34 -2.04 2.50 -15.74
C THR A 34 -1.95 1.00 -16.05
N THR A 35 -0.95 0.30 -15.51
CA THR A 35 -0.80 -1.14 -15.69
C THR A 35 -1.98 -1.92 -15.10
N LEU A 36 -2.43 -1.58 -13.89
CA LEU A 36 -3.60 -2.22 -13.27
C LEU A 36 -4.86 -2.04 -14.12
N ASN A 37 -5.09 -0.83 -14.63
CA ASN A 37 -6.22 -0.56 -15.53
C ASN A 37 -6.14 -1.35 -16.83
N GLN A 38 -4.93 -1.50 -17.40
CA GLN A 38 -4.71 -2.28 -18.61
C GLN A 38 -4.98 -3.77 -18.38
N VAL A 39 -4.46 -4.34 -17.28
CA VAL A 39 -4.68 -5.76 -16.92
C VAL A 39 -6.16 -6.03 -16.67
N ALA A 40 -6.84 -5.16 -15.93
CA ALA A 40 -8.26 -5.32 -15.63
C ALA A 40 -9.17 -4.98 -16.82
N SER A 41 -8.65 -4.43 -17.92
CA SER A 41 -9.47 -4.02 -19.07
C SER A 41 -10.18 -5.20 -19.74
N SER A 42 -9.53 -6.37 -19.79
CA SER A 42 -10.07 -7.60 -20.38
C SER A 42 -10.91 -8.45 -19.42
N TRP A 43 -10.96 -8.09 -18.14
CA TRP A 43 -11.74 -8.83 -17.15
C TRP A 43 -13.24 -8.65 -17.37
N SER A 44 -13.97 -9.73 -17.15
CA SER A 44 -15.42 -9.76 -16.99
C SER A 44 -15.86 -8.88 -15.82
N ARG A 45 -17.17 -8.65 -15.71
CA ARG A 45 -17.72 -7.88 -14.60
C ARG A 45 -17.54 -8.64 -13.28
N GLU A 46 -17.75 -9.94 -13.33
CA GLU A 46 -17.67 -10.87 -12.21
C GLU A 46 -16.25 -10.92 -11.65
N GLU A 47 -15.22 -10.97 -12.50
CA GLU A 47 -13.81 -10.92 -12.06
C GLU A 47 -13.44 -9.59 -11.40
N LYS A 48 -13.98 -8.47 -11.90
CA LYS A 48 -13.76 -7.15 -11.30
C LYS A 48 -14.44 -7.05 -9.93
N ASP A 49 -15.69 -7.50 -9.83
CA ASP A 49 -16.43 -7.47 -8.57
C ASP A 49 -15.77 -8.39 -7.55
N HIS A 50 -15.32 -9.60 -7.95
CA HIS A 50 -14.58 -10.49 -7.07
C HIS A 50 -13.28 -9.86 -6.54
N CYS A 51 -12.51 -9.17 -7.39
CA CYS A 51 -11.31 -8.43 -6.95
C CYS A 51 -11.64 -7.37 -5.89
N LEU A 52 -12.78 -6.69 -6.00
CA LEU A 52 -13.21 -5.69 -5.03
C LEU A 52 -13.64 -6.33 -3.69
N GLU A 53 -14.30 -7.49 -3.72
CA GLU A 53 -14.70 -8.24 -2.52
C GLU A 53 -13.48 -8.65 -1.66
N GLU A 54 -12.33 -8.91 -2.28
CA GLU A 54 -11.09 -9.26 -1.57
C GLU A 54 -10.46 -8.08 -0.80
N THR A 55 -10.98 -6.85 -0.97
CA THR A 55 -10.51 -5.65 -0.25
C THR A 55 -10.61 -5.85 1.26
N GLU A 56 -11.73 -6.35 1.77
CA GLU A 56 -11.94 -6.49 3.22
C GLU A 56 -10.88 -7.40 3.86
N LYS A 57 -10.59 -8.55 3.23
CA LYS A 57 -9.56 -9.48 3.71
C LYS A 57 -8.17 -8.86 3.69
N SER A 58 -7.84 -8.14 2.62
CA SER A 58 -6.55 -7.43 2.49
C SER A 58 -6.35 -6.42 3.64
N PHE A 59 -7.40 -5.66 3.97
CA PHE A 59 -7.38 -4.72 5.09
C PHE A 59 -7.34 -5.41 6.45
N ALA A 60 -8.04 -6.53 6.62
CA ALA A 60 -8.01 -7.31 7.86
C ALA A 60 -6.59 -7.80 8.18
N TYR A 61 -5.95 -8.52 7.24
CA TYR A 61 -4.60 -9.03 7.44
C TYR A 61 -3.56 -7.92 7.63
N SER A 62 -3.64 -6.86 6.82
CA SER A 62 -2.73 -5.71 6.96
C SER A 62 -2.95 -4.99 8.28
N GLY A 63 -4.20 -4.87 8.72
CA GLY A 63 -4.57 -4.28 10.01
C GLY A 63 -4.02 -5.07 11.19
N ASP A 64 -4.13 -6.39 11.16
CA ASP A 64 -3.58 -7.28 12.19
C ASP A 64 -2.06 -7.10 12.35
N LEU A 65 -1.33 -7.02 11.24
CA LEU A 65 0.11 -6.74 11.23
C LEU A 65 0.42 -5.33 11.76
N LEU A 66 -0.33 -4.32 11.32
CA LEU A 66 -0.12 -2.94 11.76
C LEU A 66 -0.38 -2.76 13.26
N ARG A 67 -1.31 -3.53 13.85
CA ARG A 67 -1.55 -3.49 15.30
C ARG A 67 -0.34 -3.93 16.11
N GLN A 68 0.48 -4.86 15.60
CA GLN A 68 1.73 -5.30 16.26
C GLN A 68 2.76 -4.16 16.43
N ILE A 69 2.64 -3.07 15.67
CA ILE A 69 3.52 -1.90 15.82
C ILE A 69 3.16 -1.07 17.07
N PHE A 70 1.92 -1.18 17.54
CA PHE A 70 1.37 -0.37 18.63
C PHE A 70 1.11 -1.16 19.92
N THR A 71 1.26 -2.49 19.90
CA THR A 71 1.16 -3.40 21.05
C THR A 71 2.53 -3.84 21.51
#